data_AF-X0UPD9-F1
#
_entry.id   AF-X0UPD9-F1
#
_cell.length_a   1.000
_cell.length_b   1.000
_cell.length_c   1.000
_cell.angle_alpha   90.00
_cell.angle_beta   90.00
_cell.angle_gamma   90.00
#
_symmetry.space_group_name_H-M   'P 1'
#
loop_
_entity.id
_entity.type
_entity.pdbx_description
1 polymer ?
#
loop_
_entity_poly.entity_id
_entity_poly.type
_entity_poly.pdbx_seq_one_letter_code
_entity_poly.pdbx_strand_id
1 'polypeptide(L)' 'MGKTIVEKILGSHAGRDVKPGDIVDVTIDTRVARDFGGANVVKNIRDNSLSVADPKGEFRP' A
#
# COMPACT_ATOMS: atom_id res chain seq x y z
N MET A 1 -3.68 9.77 -26.14
CA MET A 1 -2.71 10.39 -25.22
C MET A 1 -2.07 9.28 -24.41
N GLY A 2 -0.75 9.29 -24.21
CA GLY A 2 -0.07 8.23 -23.45
C GLY A 2 -0.35 8.33 -21.95
N LYS A 3 -0.45 7.18 -21.26
CA LYS A 3 -0.51 7.13 -19.79
C LYS A 3 0.88 7.25 -19.18
N THR A 4 0.97 7.96 -18.07
CA THR A 4 2.15 8.02 -17.22
C THR A 4 2.44 6.66 -16.57
N ILE A 5 3.63 6.50 -16.00
CA ILE A 5 3.98 5.29 -15.24
C ILE A 5 3.12 5.13 -13.97
N VAL A 6 2.76 6.24 -13.32
CA VAL A 6 1.94 6.24 -12.10
C VAL A 6 0.53 5.75 -12.41
N GLU A 7 -0.11 6.24 -13.47
CA GLU A 7 -1.44 5.77 -13.89
C GLU A 7 -1.42 4.27 -14.22
N LYS A 8 -0.34 3.76 -14.84
CA LYS A 8 -0.20 2.33 -15.13
C LYS A 8 -0.08 1.48 -13.88
N ILE A 9 0.77 1.89 -12.93
CA ILE A 9 0.99 1.17 -11.66
C ILE A 9 -0.31 1.18 -10.85
N LEU A 10 -0.90 2.34 -10.61
CA LEU A 10 -2.13 2.45 -9.82
C LEU A 10 -3.30 1.73 -10.49
N GLY A 11 -3.44 1.85 -11.81
CA GLY A 11 -4.49 1.12 -12.54
C GLY A 11 -4.34 -0.40 -12.46
N SER A 12 -3.09 -0.90 -12.48
CA SER A 12 -2.81 -2.32 -12.26
C SER A 12 -3.23 -2.80 -10.87
N HIS A 13 -2.90 -2.05 -9.80
CA HIS A 13 -3.22 -2.45 -8.42
C HIS A 13 -4.68 -2.17 -8.03
N ALA A 14 -5.37 -1.29 -8.77
CA ALA A 14 -6.79 -1.00 -8.63
C ALA A 14 -7.68 -1.89 -9.52
N GLY A 15 -7.10 -2.68 -10.44
CA GLY A 15 -7.83 -3.52 -11.38
C GLY A 15 -8.68 -2.76 -12.40
N ARG A 16 -8.43 -1.46 -12.60
CA ARG A 16 -9.21 -0.60 -13.50
C ARG A 16 -8.36 0.51 -14.08
N ASP A 17 -8.84 1.15 -15.14
CA ASP A 17 -8.18 2.34 -15.66
C ASP A 17 -8.35 3.55 -14.72
N VAL A 18 -7.32 4.40 -14.65
CA VAL A 18 -7.26 5.55 -13.75
C VAL A 18 -6.73 6.79 -14.48
N LYS A 19 -7.12 7.96 -13.97
CA LYS A 19 -6.65 9.27 -14.42
C LYS A 19 -6.40 10.20 -13.21
N PRO A 20 -5.68 11.32 -13.39
CA PRO A 20 -5.52 12.31 -12.33
C PRO A 20 -6.87 12.78 -11.78
N GLY A 21 -6.97 12.83 -10.45
CA GLY A 21 -8.21 13.18 -9.73
C GLY A 21 -9.07 12.00 -9.32
N ASP A 22 -8.81 10.79 -9.81
CA ASP A 22 -9.49 9.59 -9.32
C ASP A 22 -8.98 9.21 -7.91
N ILE A 23 -9.92 8.81 -7.03
CA ILE A 23 -9.61 8.15 -5.76
C ILE A 23 -9.81 6.64 -5.97
N VAL A 24 -8.80 5.85 -5.63
CA VAL A 24 -8.80 4.40 -5.85
C VAL A 24 -8.22 3.65 -4.66
N ASP A 25 -8.80 2.50 -4.36
CA ASP A 25 -8.19 1.52 -3.47
C ASP A 25 -7.16 0.69 -4.25
N VAL A 26 -6.02 0.44 -3.62
CA VAL A 26 -4.94 -0.38 -4.19
C VAL A 26 -4.44 -1.37 -3.16
N THR A 27 -4.02 -2.54 -3.64
CA THR A 27 -3.27 -3.48 -2.80
C THR A 27 -1.87 -2.93 -2.58
N ILE A 28 -1.36 -3.02 -1.35
CA ILE A 28 0.01 -2.60 -1.02
C ILE A 28 0.93 -3.81 -1.02
N ASP A 29 1.88 -3.85 -1.94
CA ASP A 29 2.80 -4.98 -2.11
C ASP A 29 3.84 -5.06 -0.99
N THR A 30 4.32 -3.92 -0.52
CA THR A 30 5.34 -3.86 0.54
C THR A 30 5.12 -2.65 1.43
N ARG A 31 5.28 -2.87 2.73
CA ARG A 31 5.14 -1.83 3.77
C ARG A 31 6.36 -1.89 4.67
N VAL A 32 7.02 -0.75 4.85
CA VAL A 32 8.18 -0.61 5.72
C VAL A 32 7.92 0.49 6.72
N ALA A 33 8.18 0.22 7.99
CA ALA A 33 8.19 1.22 9.05
C ALA A 33 9.57 1.23 9.69
N ARG A 34 10.15 2.42 9.89
CA ARG A 34 11.47 2.61 10.51
C ARG A 34 11.38 3.54 11.73
N ASP A 35 12.35 3.38 12.62
CA ASP A 35 12.58 4.25 13.78
C ASP A 35 11.30 4.45 14.64
N PHE A 36 11.00 5.69 15.01
CA PHE A 36 9.82 6.06 15.81
C PHE A 36 8.49 5.81 15.09
N GLY A 37 8.48 5.82 13.75
CA GLY A 37 7.30 5.47 12.96
C GLY A 37 6.87 4.02 13.18
N GLY A 38 7.82 3.11 13.37
CA GLY A 38 7.55 1.70 13.66
C GLY A 38 6.82 1.48 14.98
N ALA A 39 7.29 2.11 16.05
CA ALA A 39 6.68 1.96 17.38
C ALA A 39 5.21 2.44 17.40
N ASN A 40 4.92 3.58 16.75
CA ASN A 40 3.56 4.10 16.67
C ASN A 40 2.64 3.22 15.83
N VAL A 41 3.14 2.62 14.73
CA VAL A 41 2.38 1.64 13.94
C VAL A 41 2.02 0.41 14.78
N VAL A 42 2.98 -0.14 15.54
CA VAL A 42 2.73 -1.29 16.43
C VAL A 42 1.72 -0.95 17.51
N LYS A 43 1.85 0.22 18.14
CA LYS A 43 0.87 0.71 19.13
C LYS A 43 -0.52 0.79 18.52
N ASN A 44 -0.67 1.42 17.35
CA ASN A 44 -1.97 1.54 16.67
C ASN A 44 -2.61 0.18 16.35
N ILE A 45 -1.81 -0.79 15.88
CA ILE A 45 -2.28 -2.16 15.59
C ILE A 45 -2.83 -2.82 16.87
N ARG A 46 -2.11 -2.69 18.00
CA ARG A 46 -2.53 -3.27 19.28
C ARG A 46 -3.77 -2.59 19.85
N ASP A 47 -3.77 -1.26 19.92
CA ASP A 47 -4.85 -0.47 20.51
C ASP A 47 -6.19 -0.70 19.77
N ASN A 48 -6.14 -0.94 18.46
CA ASN A 48 -7.31 -1.22 17.63
C ASN A 48 -7.55 -2.72 17.38
N SER A 49 -6.83 -3.62 18.08
CA SER A 49 -6.97 -5.07 17.93
C SER A 49 -6.87 -5.57 16.47
N LEU A 50 -6.00 -4.96 15.68
CA LEU A 50 -5.78 -5.29 14.26
C LEU A 50 -4.75 -6.43 14.11
N SER A 51 -4.88 -7.20 13.03
CA SER A 51 -3.89 -8.20 12.63
C SER A 51 -2.96 -7.67 11.54
N VAL A 52 -1.75 -8.21 11.46
CA VAL A 52 -0.86 -7.98 10.31
C VAL A 52 -1.29 -8.88 9.16
N ALA A 53 -1.76 -8.30 8.06
CA ALA A 53 -2.34 -9.02 6.93
C ALA A 53 -1.36 -10.01 6.24
N ASP A 54 -0.11 -9.61 6.03
CA ASP A 54 0.97 -10.49 5.56
C ASP A 54 2.26 -10.14 6.32
N PRO A 55 2.62 -10.89 7.37
CA PRO A 55 3.83 -10.66 8.15
C PRO A 55 5.12 -11.08 7.44
N LYS A 56 5.01 -11.92 6.40
CA LYS A 56 6.18 -12.42 5.67
C LYS A 56 6.63 -11.46 4.58
N GLY A 57 5.72 -10.61 4.09
CA GLY A 57 5.96 -9.59 3.08
C GLY A 57 6.78 -10.18 1.94
N GLU A 58 6.14 -10.85 0.99
CA GLU A 58 6.84 -11.50 -0.12
C GLU A 58 7.55 -10.46 -0.99
N PHE A 59 8.77 -10.08 -0.60
CA PHE A 59 9.68 -9.28 -1.41
C PHE A 59 10.13 -10.18 -2.56
N ARG A 60 9.48 -10.03 -3.71
CA ARG A 60 9.90 -10.67 -4.95
C ARG A 60 10.97 -9.78 -5.61
N PRO A 61 12.21 -10.28 -5.80
CA PRO A 61 13.30 -9.51 -6.38
C PRO A 61 13.06 -9.15 -7.85
#